data_AF-A0A2E3W4D1-F1
#
_entry.id   AF-A0A2E3W4D1-F1
#
_cell.length_a   1.000
_cell.length_b   1.000
_cell.length_c   1.000
_cell.angle_alpha   90.00
_cell.angle_beta   90.00
_cell.angle_gamma   90.00
#
_symmetry.space_group_name_H-M   'P 1'
#
loop_
_entity.id
_entity.type
_entity.pdbx_description
1 polymer ?
#
loop_
_entity_poly.entity_id
_entity_poly.type
_entity_poly.pdbx_seq_one_letter_code
_entity_poly.pdbx_strand_id
1 'polypeptide(L)'
;MTYQTLNASLITSKFDTHVKSKKGESMKLILLFMLTITSAQAYECEHFMKESAKVEALTHTVTEVLKYESLDSFCEEKNYLDLELNFMPNYFKYREENDDHYKLMIHYAYSSCTFIYNSTKKFVTDKRCYSTW
;
A
#
# COMPACT_ATOMS: atom_id res chain seq x y z
N MET A 1 -34.42 -32.64 -55.41
CA MET A 1 -33.39 -33.09 -56.38
C MET A 1 -32.30 -33.81 -55.61
N THR A 2 -32.40 -35.14 -55.65
CA THR A 2 -31.41 -36.14 -55.24
C THR A 2 -30.29 -36.20 -56.27
N TYR A 3 -29.04 -36.37 -55.85
CA TYR A 3 -27.86 -37.00 -56.49
C TYR A 3 -26.67 -36.62 -55.57
N GLN A 4 -25.69 -37.44 -55.19
CA GLN A 4 -25.43 -38.87 -55.33
C GLN A 4 -24.28 -39.16 -54.36
N THR A 5 -24.33 -40.31 -53.72
CA THR A 5 -23.27 -40.93 -52.92
C THR A 5 -22.00 -41.23 -53.74
N LEU A 6 -20.82 -41.05 -53.14
CA LEU A 6 -19.60 -41.76 -53.53
C LEU A 6 -18.99 -42.44 -52.30
N ASN A 7 -19.03 -43.76 -52.34
CA ASN A 7 -18.27 -44.67 -51.51
C ASN A 7 -16.82 -44.71 -52.00
N ALA A 8 -15.87 -44.73 -51.07
CA ALA A 8 -14.62 -45.48 -51.25
C ALA A 8 -14.11 -45.96 -49.89
N SER A 9 -13.98 -47.28 -49.80
CA SER A 9 -13.62 -48.12 -48.68
C SER A 9 -12.13 -48.09 -48.32
N LEU A 10 -11.89 -48.32 -47.02
CA LEU A 10 -10.76 -49.00 -46.36
C LEU A 10 -9.39 -49.04 -47.07
N ILE A 11 -8.37 -48.46 -46.41
CA ILE A 11 -7.06 -49.12 -46.24
C ILE A 11 -6.63 -48.97 -44.77
N THR A 12 -6.49 -50.11 -44.10
CA THR A 12 -5.85 -50.27 -42.80
C THR A 12 -4.33 -50.20 -42.93
N SER A 13 -3.68 -49.42 -42.07
CA SER A 13 -2.27 -49.64 -41.72
C SER A 13 -2.01 -49.10 -40.31
N LYS A 14 -1.85 -50.03 -39.36
CA LYS A 14 -1.24 -49.74 -38.07
C LYS A 14 0.24 -49.43 -38.33
N PHE A 15 0.68 -48.26 -37.91
CA PHE A 15 2.08 -48.04 -37.60
C PHE A 15 2.19 -47.51 -36.17
N ASP A 16 2.42 -48.45 -35.26
CA ASP A 16 3.07 -48.17 -33.98
C ASP A 16 4.46 -47.61 -34.27
N THR A 17 4.68 -46.36 -33.93
CA THR A 17 6.03 -45.87 -33.64
C THR A 17 5.98 -45.02 -32.38
N HIS A 18 6.45 -45.64 -31.29
CA HIS A 18 6.96 -44.96 -30.12
C HIS A 18 7.89 -43.81 -30.54
N VAL A 19 7.45 -42.57 -30.34
CA VAL A 19 8.35 -41.41 -30.38
C VAL A 19 8.51 -40.88 -28.96
N LYS A 20 9.75 -41.04 -28.50
CA LYS A 20 10.32 -40.63 -27.22
C LYS A 20 9.80 -39.29 -26.70
N SER A 21 9.46 -39.30 -25.42
CA SER A 21 9.44 -38.15 -24.52
C SER A 21 10.65 -37.25 -24.80
N LYS A 22 10.40 -36.09 -25.44
CA LYS A 22 11.30 -34.95 -25.37
C LYS A 22 10.88 -34.16 -24.14
N LYS A 23 11.79 -34.17 -23.17
CA LYS A 23 11.88 -33.31 -22.00
C LYS A 23 11.65 -31.85 -22.42
N GLY A 24 10.39 -31.44 -22.43
CA GLY A 24 9.96 -30.09 -22.75
C GLY A 24 10.06 -29.24 -21.49
N GLU A 25 11.22 -28.64 -21.28
CA GLU A 25 11.51 -27.61 -20.26
C GLU A 25 10.71 -26.32 -20.55
N SER A 26 9.38 -26.37 -20.49
CA SER A 26 8.53 -25.19 -20.70
C SER A 26 7.29 -25.18 -19.81
N MET A 27 7.37 -25.83 -18.64
CA MET A 27 6.34 -25.74 -17.59
C MET A 27 6.91 -25.23 -16.27
N LYS A 28 7.94 -24.38 -16.33
CA LYS A 28 8.57 -23.75 -15.15
C LYS A 28 8.61 -22.22 -15.18
N LEU A 29 8.27 -21.58 -16.30
CA LEU A 29 8.40 -20.12 -16.42
C LEU A 29 7.16 -19.34 -15.98
N ILE A 30 5.98 -19.97 -15.93
CA ILE A 30 4.72 -19.29 -15.59
C ILE A 30 4.54 -19.14 -14.07
N LEU A 31 5.17 -20.01 -13.25
CA LEU A 31 5.11 -19.90 -11.79
C LEU A 31 5.97 -18.76 -11.22
N LEU A 32 6.88 -18.19 -12.02
CA LEU A 32 7.82 -17.16 -11.56
C LEU A 32 7.22 -15.74 -11.57
N PHE A 33 6.08 -15.53 -12.25
CA PHE A 33 5.42 -14.21 -12.33
C PHE A 33 4.36 -13.97 -11.24
N MET A 34 4.08 -14.96 -10.39
CA MET A 34 2.98 -14.91 -9.41
C MET A 34 3.38 -14.45 -7.99
N LEU A 35 4.65 -14.17 -7.70
CA LEU A 35 5.11 -14.16 -6.30
C LEU A 35 5.75 -12.90 -5.75
N THR A 36 5.87 -11.81 -6.49
CA THR A 36 6.44 -10.58 -5.91
C THR A 36 5.82 -9.32 -6.50
N ILE A 37 4.50 -9.16 -6.35
CA ILE A 37 3.99 -7.81 -6.14
C ILE A 37 4.31 -7.49 -4.68
N THR A 38 5.58 -7.20 -4.40
CA THR A 38 5.93 -6.51 -3.17
C THR A 38 5.27 -5.14 -3.30
N SER A 39 4.08 -4.98 -2.72
CA SER A 39 3.48 -3.68 -2.52
C SER A 39 4.54 -2.83 -1.85
N ALA A 40 4.96 -1.74 -2.50
CA ALA A 40 5.68 -0.68 -1.81
C ALA A 40 4.84 -0.36 -0.57
N GLN A 41 5.35 -0.71 0.62
CA GLN A 41 4.62 -0.52 1.86
C GLN A 41 4.38 0.98 1.99
N ALA A 42 3.10 1.37 1.96
CA ALA A 42 2.70 2.64 2.56
C ALA A 42 3.27 2.66 3.99
N TYR A 43 3.72 3.83 4.45
CA TYR A 43 4.12 3.96 5.83
C TYR A 43 2.85 3.81 6.69
N GLU A 44 2.71 2.62 7.27
CA GLU A 44 1.65 2.27 8.18
C GLU A 44 1.98 2.72 9.62
N CYS A 45 0.95 2.78 10.46
CA CYS A 45 1.07 3.07 11.87
C CYS A 45 2.21 2.32 12.57
N GLU A 46 2.41 1.03 12.26
CA GLU A 46 3.43 0.17 12.86
C GLU A 46 4.85 0.75 12.78
N HIS A 47 5.16 1.52 11.73
CA HIS A 47 6.47 2.14 11.55
C HIS A 47 6.77 3.20 12.62
N PHE A 48 5.75 3.84 13.17
CA PHE A 48 5.90 4.90 14.18
C PHE A 48 5.83 4.38 15.60
N MET A 49 5.28 3.18 15.83
CA MET A 49 5.06 2.62 17.16
C MET A 49 6.35 2.34 17.96
N LYS A 50 7.51 2.39 17.30
CA LYS A 50 8.82 2.16 17.93
C LYS A 50 9.39 3.39 18.62
N GLU A 51 8.91 4.58 18.29
CA GLU A 51 9.42 5.85 18.81
C GLU A 51 8.35 6.56 19.64
N SER A 52 8.55 6.66 20.96
CA SER A 52 7.54 7.18 21.89
C SER A 52 7.04 8.59 21.54
N ALA A 53 7.94 9.47 21.08
CA ALA A 53 7.57 10.83 20.68
C ALA A 53 6.71 10.85 19.41
N LYS A 54 6.94 9.92 18.47
CA LYS A 54 6.09 9.76 17.28
C LYS A 54 4.73 9.18 17.66
N VAL A 55 4.69 8.18 18.54
CA VAL A 55 3.43 7.64 19.09
C VAL A 55 2.62 8.75 19.73
N GLU A 56 3.24 9.55 20.59
CA GLU A 56 2.57 10.67 21.26
C GLU A 56 1.97 11.68 20.25
N ALA A 57 2.77 12.11 19.27
CA ALA A 57 2.32 13.04 18.24
C ALA A 57 1.15 12.48 17.41
N LEU A 58 1.23 11.20 17.06
CA LEU A 58 0.20 10.51 16.31
C LEU A 58 -1.06 10.32 17.15
N THR A 59 -0.95 9.78 18.36
CA THR A 59 -2.09 9.61 19.30
C THR A 59 -2.79 10.93 19.52
N HIS A 60 -2.07 12.00 19.88
CA HIS A 60 -2.66 13.30 20.14
C HIS A 60 -3.38 13.84 18.91
N THR A 61 -2.76 13.78 17.73
CA THR A 61 -3.40 14.29 16.52
C THR A 61 -4.67 13.49 16.18
N VAL A 62 -4.61 12.17 16.32
CA VAL A 62 -5.71 11.25 16.02
C VAL A 62 -6.90 11.47 16.96
N THR A 63 -6.68 11.53 18.28
CA THR A 63 -7.76 11.65 19.26
C THR A 63 -8.25 13.09 19.39
N GLU A 64 -7.34 14.06 19.48
CA GLU A 64 -7.70 15.44 19.81
C GLU A 64 -8.09 16.26 18.58
N VAL A 65 -7.52 15.99 17.41
CA VAL A 65 -7.78 16.80 16.20
C VAL A 65 -8.70 16.08 15.23
N LEU A 66 -8.45 14.80 14.99
CA LEU A 66 -9.24 14.00 14.05
C LEU A 66 -10.47 13.34 14.68
N LYS A 67 -10.53 13.31 16.02
CA LYS A 67 -11.68 12.81 16.80
C LYS A 67 -11.98 11.33 16.60
N TYR A 68 -10.94 10.54 16.35
CA TYR A 68 -11.03 9.09 16.49
C TYR A 68 -11.10 8.72 17.98
N GLU A 69 -11.73 7.58 18.29
CA GLU A 69 -11.83 7.08 19.66
C GLU A 69 -10.45 6.75 20.24
N SER A 70 -9.58 6.18 19.41
CA SER A 70 -8.24 5.76 19.80
C SER A 70 -7.28 5.75 18.62
N LEU A 71 -5.98 5.67 18.92
CA LEU A 71 -4.96 5.43 17.91
C LEU A 71 -5.19 4.10 17.17
N ASP A 72 -5.57 3.05 17.88
CA ASP A 72 -5.86 1.73 17.29
C ASP A 72 -7.01 1.82 16.27
N SER A 73 -8.09 2.53 16.60
CA SER A 73 -9.23 2.72 15.69
C SER A 73 -8.84 3.43 14.39
N PHE A 74 -7.90 4.38 14.48
CA PHE A 74 -7.35 5.05 13.31
C PHE A 74 -6.47 4.11 12.48
N CYS A 75 -5.60 3.35 13.13
CA CYS A 75 -4.68 2.43 12.46
C CYS A 75 -5.36 1.23 11.80
N GLU A 76 -6.55 0.84 12.27
CA GLU A 76 -7.38 -0.17 11.62
C GLU A 76 -8.15 0.37 10.40
N GLU A 77 -8.26 1.69 10.27
CA GLU A 77 -9.01 2.31 9.18
C GLU A 77 -8.20 2.33 7.87
N LYS A 78 -8.80 1.83 6.79
CA LYS A 78 -8.15 1.71 5.48
C LYS A 78 -8.38 2.90 4.55
N ASN A 79 -8.74 4.05 5.13
CA ASN A 79 -9.15 5.23 4.34
C ASN A 79 -7.98 6.13 3.94
N TYR A 80 -6.85 6.06 4.66
CA TYR A 80 -5.60 6.70 4.23
C TYR A 80 -4.78 5.74 3.39
N LEU A 81 -4.06 6.31 2.42
CA LEU A 81 -3.13 5.62 1.53
C LEU A 81 -1.72 5.58 2.10
N ASP A 82 -1.31 6.61 2.84
CA ASP A 82 0.05 6.75 3.35
C ASP A 82 0.11 7.71 4.55
N LEU A 83 1.12 7.55 5.40
CA LEU A 83 1.38 8.40 6.57
C LEU A 83 2.85 8.81 6.60
N GLU A 84 3.15 10.09 6.79
CA GLU A 84 4.53 10.52 7.07
C GLU A 84 4.60 11.15 8.46
N LEU A 85 5.56 10.75 9.29
CA LEU A 85 5.77 11.36 10.60
C LEU A 85 7.24 11.63 10.87
N ASN A 86 7.60 12.91 10.85
CA ASN A 86 8.98 13.37 10.88
C ASN A 86 9.20 14.46 11.94
N PHE A 87 10.32 14.39 12.66
CA PHE A 87 10.76 15.48 13.54
C PHE A 87 11.19 16.70 12.72
N MET A 88 10.88 17.90 13.18
CA MET A 88 11.16 19.16 12.50
C MET A 88 12.15 20.03 13.29
N PRO A 89 13.46 19.73 13.29
CA PRO A 89 14.45 20.47 14.10
C PRO A 89 14.63 21.94 13.69
N ASN A 90 14.14 22.35 12.52
CA ASN A 90 14.29 23.70 11.99
C ASN A 90 12.93 24.41 11.81
N TYR A 91 11.90 24.00 12.56
CA TYR A 91 10.60 24.66 12.52
C TYR A 91 10.56 25.83 13.50
N PHE A 92 10.85 27.04 13.01
CA PHE A 92 10.83 28.25 13.84
C PHE A 92 9.50 28.98 13.69
N LYS A 93 8.57 28.72 14.61
CA LYS A 93 7.32 29.49 14.73
C LYS A 93 7.45 30.52 15.85
N TYR A 94 6.90 31.72 15.62
CA TYR A 94 6.90 32.80 16.60
C TYR A 94 6.28 32.33 17.94
N ARG A 95 7.00 32.53 19.05
CA ARG A 95 6.72 32.06 20.43
C ARG A 95 6.82 30.56 20.67
N GLU A 96 7.32 29.81 19.70
CA GLU A 96 7.57 28.37 19.78
C GLU A 96 9.01 28.04 19.30
N GLU A 97 9.93 29.01 19.38
CA GLU A 97 11.27 28.91 18.76
C GLU A 97 12.16 27.84 19.39
N ASN A 98 11.89 27.46 20.64
CA ASN A 98 12.62 26.45 21.39
C ASN A 98 11.79 25.18 21.62
N ASP A 99 10.63 25.08 20.98
CA ASP A 99 9.77 23.92 21.14
C ASP A 99 10.14 22.85 20.11
N ASP A 100 9.93 21.59 20.49
CA ASP A 100 10.11 20.45 19.59
C ASP A 100 8.83 20.24 18.78
N HIS A 101 8.96 20.04 17.47
CA HIS A 101 7.83 19.82 16.58
C HIS A 101 7.93 18.56 15.75
N TYR A 102 6.79 17.93 15.51
CA TYR A 102 6.63 16.81 14.61
C TYR A 102 5.66 17.17 13.49
N LYS A 103 6.03 16.84 12.25
CA LYS A 103 5.17 16.92 11.08
C LYS A 103 4.51 15.57 10.86
N LEU A 104 3.19 15.51 11.00
CA LEU A 104 2.37 14.40 10.56
C LEU A 104 1.73 14.77 9.21
N MET A 105 1.87 13.91 8.20
CA MET A 105 1.12 13.99 6.96
C MET A 105 0.27 12.74 6.81
N ILE A 106 -1.00 12.93 6.45
CA ILE A 106 -1.94 11.85 6.19
C ILE A 106 -2.41 12.03 4.76
N HIS A 107 -2.11 11.04 3.92
CA HIS A 107 -2.48 11.01 2.52
C HIS A 107 -3.74 10.17 2.36
N TYR A 108 -4.80 10.77 1.82
CA TYR A 108 -6.02 10.09 1.42
C TYR A 108 -6.07 10.01 -0.11
N ALA A 109 -7.06 9.30 -0.65
CA ALA A 109 -7.23 9.18 -2.10
C ALA A 109 -7.35 10.54 -2.83
N TYR A 110 -8.03 11.52 -2.23
CA TYR A 110 -8.38 12.81 -2.87
C TYR A 110 -7.89 14.05 -2.10
N SER A 111 -7.11 13.85 -1.04
CA SER A 111 -6.59 14.94 -0.23
C SER A 111 -5.35 14.53 0.55
N SER A 112 -4.60 15.51 1.03
CA SER A 112 -3.51 15.29 1.98
C SER A 112 -3.58 16.35 3.08
N CYS A 113 -3.55 15.91 4.32
CA CYS A 113 -3.55 16.78 5.48
C CYS A 113 -2.19 16.76 6.17
N THR A 114 -1.63 17.93 6.44
CA THR A 114 -0.44 18.14 7.25
C THR A 114 -0.84 18.72 8.60
N PHE A 115 -0.30 18.13 9.66
CA PHE A 115 -0.42 18.59 11.04
C PHE A 115 0.98 18.84 11.59
N ILE A 116 1.19 19.96 12.26
CA ILE A 116 2.42 20.25 12.99
C ILE A 116 2.08 20.16 14.47
N TYR A 117 2.58 19.12 15.12
CA TYR A 117 2.40 18.89 16.56
C TYR A 117 3.58 19.49 17.32
N ASN A 118 3.29 20.30 18.33
CA ASN A 118 4.28 20.82 19.28
C ASN A 118 4.36 19.85 20.46
N SER A 119 5.45 19.08 20.53
CA SER A 119 5.66 18.07 21.57
C SER A 119 6.07 18.67 22.92
N THR A 120 6.53 19.92 22.96
CA THR A 120 6.83 20.60 24.23
C THR A 120 5.55 21.03 24.93
N LYS A 121 4.62 21.66 24.18
CA LYS A 121 3.37 22.23 24.72
C LYS A 121 2.14 21.33 24.54
N LYS A 122 2.28 20.19 23.86
CA LYS A 122 1.27 19.14 23.69
C LYS A 122 0.00 19.62 22.97
N PHE A 123 0.16 20.30 21.83
CA PHE A 123 -0.96 20.69 20.97
C PHE A 123 -0.58 20.72 19.48
N VAL A 124 -1.58 20.68 18.60
CA VAL A 124 -1.37 20.87 17.15
C VAL A 124 -1.32 22.36 16.82
N THR A 125 -0.12 22.80 16.46
CA THR A 125 0.26 24.17 16.14
C THR A 125 -0.25 24.63 14.78
N ASP A 126 -0.27 23.75 13.77
CA ASP A 126 -0.79 24.05 12.44
C ASP A 126 -1.50 22.84 11.85
N LYS A 127 -2.58 23.09 11.10
CA LYS A 127 -3.31 22.12 10.31
C LYS A 127 -3.56 22.68 8.91
N ARG A 128 -3.17 21.94 7.88
CA ARG A 128 -3.44 22.32 6.48
C ARG A 128 -3.84 21.09 5.69
N CYS A 129 -4.98 21.15 5.02
CA CYS A 129 -5.43 20.08 4.13
C CYS A 129 -5.55 20.64 2.70
N TYR A 130 -5.07 19.87 1.74
CA TYR A 130 -5.11 20.22 0.33
C TYR A 130 -5.80 19.08 -0.43
N SER A 131 -6.60 19.40 -1.44
CA SER A 131 -7.06 18.37 -2.38
C SER A 131 -5.90 17.93 -3.26
N THR A 132 -5.86 16.67 -3.66
CA THR A 132 -4.76 16.14 -4.49
C THR A 132 -4.85 16.51 -5.97
N TRP A 133 -5.88 17.24 -6.42
CA TRP A 133 -6.02 17.78 -7.79
C TRP A 133 -7.12 18.85 -7.87
#